data_AF-A0A1F6AWW8-F1
#
_entry.id   AF-A0A1F6AWW8-F1
#
_cell.length_a   1.000
_cell.length_b   1.000
_cell.length_c   1.000
_cell.angle_alpha   90.00
_cell.angle_beta   90.00
_cell.angle_gamma   90.00
#
_symmetry.space_group_name_H-M   'P 1'
#
loop_
_entity.id
_entity.type
_entity.pdbx_description
1 polymer ?
#
loop_
_entity_poly.entity_id
_entity_poly.type
_entity_poly.pdbx_seq_one_letter_code
_entity_poly.pdbx_strand_id
1 'polypeptide(L)'
;MALPFNSIGNSMGYIAMSLFGPNAATFFWNLRELVKANPIAGIVLVFPFVLILSRIRKFALDKSVWFWISVFIFSLIPYLGLGNIAERYGYIASSAVATIAVIVLGRFKKIVAITIFFLLLWLNWRELRVVESQWEEASVIAQNVLETPRKLYFPLGDRTNLVFVGVPERVGRAWVFPVGLSDALYHMFNDDRLRVYTTGTKNEGIRLKKDLSGVTHIVVFDKNYEIAEIFE
;
A
#
# COMPACT_ATOMS: atom_id res chain seq x y z
N MET A 1 -4.15 -6.31 -19.28
CA MET A 1 -5.24 -5.33 -19.52
C MET A 1 -4.68 -4.15 -20.28
N ALA A 2 -5.44 -3.62 -21.25
CA ALA A 2 -5.01 -2.49 -22.06
C ALA A 2 -4.97 -1.19 -21.25
N LEU A 3 -4.00 -0.33 -21.58
CA LEU A 3 -3.72 0.97 -20.95
C LEU A 3 -4.98 1.84 -20.66
N PRO A 4 -6.00 1.90 -21.56
CA PRO A 4 -7.21 2.69 -21.30
C PRO A 4 -8.05 2.21 -20.10
N PHE A 5 -8.15 0.89 -19.89
CA PHE A 5 -8.92 0.33 -18.77
C PHE A 5 -8.25 0.63 -17.43
N ASN A 6 -6.93 0.51 -17.38
CA ASN A 6 -6.17 0.86 -16.18
C ASN A 6 -6.31 2.35 -15.86
N SER A 7 -6.20 3.23 -16.86
CA SER A 7 -6.30 4.68 -16.64
C SER A 7 -7.65 5.14 -16.13
N ILE A 8 -8.75 4.61 -16.69
CA ILE A 8 -10.10 4.92 -16.23
C ILE A 8 -10.33 4.34 -14.82
N GLY A 9 -10.00 3.06 -14.62
CA GLY A 9 -10.18 2.39 -13.33
C GLY A 9 -9.37 3.04 -12.21
N ASN A 10 -8.11 3.41 -12.48
CA ASN A 10 -7.27 4.10 -11.52
C ASN A 10 -7.78 5.50 -11.24
N SER A 11 -8.22 6.25 -12.25
CA SER A 11 -8.81 7.58 -12.04
C SER A 11 -10.03 7.51 -11.12
N MET A 12 -10.94 6.56 -11.38
CA MET A 12 -12.11 6.33 -10.53
C MET A 12 -11.71 5.92 -9.10
N GLY A 13 -10.73 5.03 -8.98
CA GLY A 13 -10.21 4.59 -7.70
C GLY A 13 -9.60 5.74 -6.90
N TYR A 14 -8.81 6.62 -7.52
CA TYR A 14 -8.25 7.80 -6.84
C TYR A 14 -9.31 8.81 -6.44
N ILE A 15 -10.33 9.06 -7.29
CA ILE A 15 -11.48 9.89 -6.92
C ILE A 15 -12.19 9.30 -5.70
N ALA A 16 -12.49 8.01 -5.73
CA ALA A 16 -13.17 7.34 -4.63
C ALA A 16 -12.34 7.31 -3.35
N MET A 17 -11.03 7.05 -3.44
CA MET A 17 -10.13 7.11 -2.29
C MET A 17 -10.06 8.51 -1.67
N SER A 18 -10.14 9.55 -2.51
CA SER A 18 -10.14 10.93 -2.02
C SER A 18 -11.43 11.29 -1.27
N LEU A 19 -12.57 10.72 -1.69
CA LEU A 19 -13.88 11.01 -1.13
C LEU A 19 -14.26 10.11 0.05
N PHE A 20 -13.87 8.83 0.01
CA PHE A 20 -14.30 7.80 0.96
C PHE A 20 -13.14 7.24 1.79
N GLY A 21 -11.93 7.78 1.60
CA GLY A 21 -10.72 7.29 2.24
C GLY A 21 -10.19 5.99 1.61
N PRO A 22 -9.09 5.44 2.16
CA PRO A 22 -8.36 4.38 1.47
C PRO A 22 -9.04 3.01 1.51
N ASN A 23 -10.11 2.82 2.29
CA ASN A 23 -10.96 1.61 2.19
C ASN A 23 -11.58 1.45 0.79
N ALA A 24 -11.72 2.55 0.04
CA ALA A 24 -12.06 2.49 -1.37
C ALA A 24 -11.03 1.68 -2.17
N ALA A 25 -9.73 1.70 -1.81
CA ALA A 25 -8.70 0.94 -2.51
C ALA A 25 -8.98 -0.57 -2.49
N THR A 26 -9.44 -1.11 -1.35
CA THR A 26 -9.83 -2.52 -1.22
C THR A 26 -11.02 -2.85 -2.10
N PHE A 27 -12.03 -1.98 -2.13
CA PHE A 27 -13.18 -2.14 -3.03
C PHE A 27 -12.73 -2.16 -4.51
N PHE A 28 -11.88 -1.23 -4.93
CA PHE A 28 -11.36 -1.18 -6.30
C PHE A 28 -10.43 -2.36 -6.64
N TRP A 29 -9.71 -2.90 -5.67
CA TRP A 29 -8.95 -4.14 -5.83
C TRP A 29 -9.88 -5.32 -6.16
N ASN A 30 -10.92 -5.52 -5.34
CA ASN A 30 -11.90 -6.58 -5.56
C ASN A 30 -12.65 -6.42 -6.89
N LEU A 31 -13.01 -5.18 -7.22
CA LEU A 31 -13.64 -4.85 -8.50
C LEU A 31 -12.71 -5.19 -9.68
N ARG A 32 -11.41 -4.93 -9.54
CA ARG A 32 -10.42 -5.27 -10.57
C ARG A 32 -10.30 -6.78 -10.76
N GLU A 33 -10.26 -7.56 -9.68
CA GLU A 33 -10.21 -9.03 -9.77
C GLU A 33 -11.48 -9.58 -10.44
N LEU A 34 -12.65 -9.01 -10.15
CA LEU A 34 -13.90 -9.35 -10.83
C LEU A 34 -13.83 -9.05 -12.34
N VAL A 35 -13.29 -7.89 -12.73
CA VAL A 35 -13.15 -7.50 -14.15
C VAL A 35 -12.10 -8.34 -14.87
N LYS A 36 -11.02 -8.76 -14.20
CA LYS A 36 -10.06 -9.74 -14.76
C LYS A 36 -10.74 -11.06 -15.08
N ALA A 37 -11.57 -11.54 -14.15
CA ALA A 37 -12.32 -12.76 -14.35
C ALA A 37 -13.42 -12.61 -15.42
N ASN A 38 -14.02 -11.42 -15.54
CA ASN A 38 -15.16 -11.15 -16.42
C ASN A 38 -14.98 -9.82 -17.18
N PRO A 39 -14.38 -9.82 -18.38
CA PRO A 39 -14.13 -8.60 -19.16
C PRO A 39 -15.38 -7.78 -19.49
N ILE A 40 -16.54 -8.44 -19.64
CA ILE A 40 -17.84 -7.78 -19.89
C ILE A 40 -18.25 -6.88 -18.70
N ALA A 41 -17.94 -7.30 -17.46
CA ALA A 41 -18.19 -6.48 -16.27
C ALA A 41 -17.41 -5.15 -16.33
N GLY A 42 -16.22 -5.15 -16.93
CA GLY A 42 -15.43 -3.94 -17.15
C GLY A 42 -16.14 -2.92 -18.06
N ILE A 43 -16.78 -3.38 -19.14
CA ILE A 43 -17.52 -2.51 -20.06
C ILE A 43 -18.73 -1.88 -19.35
N VAL A 44 -19.47 -2.67 -18.57
CA VAL A 44 -20.63 -2.20 -17.80
C VAL A 44 -20.24 -1.16 -16.75
N LEU A 45 -19.04 -1.28 -16.15
CA LEU A 45 -18.55 -0.32 -15.14
C LEU A 45 -18.00 0.97 -15.75
N VAL A 46 -17.37 0.90 -16.93
CA VAL A 46 -16.82 2.08 -17.62
C VAL A 46 -17.91 2.91 -18.30
N PHE A 47 -18.99 2.28 -18.77
CA PHE A 47 -20.03 2.96 -19.54
C PHE A 47 -20.74 4.11 -18.79
N PRO A 48 -21.19 3.96 -17.51
CA PRO A 48 -21.74 5.05 -16.73
C PRO A 48 -20.77 6.22 -16.55
N PHE A 49 -19.48 5.91 -16.37
CA PHE A 49 -18.45 6.93 -16.20
C PHE A 49 -18.24 7.76 -17.47
N VAL A 50 -18.19 7.11 -18.64
CA VAL A 50 -18.13 7.80 -19.94
C VAL A 50 -19.38 8.66 -20.17
N LEU A 51 -20.57 8.15 -19.81
CA LEU A 51 -21.81 8.92 -19.90
C LEU A 51 -21.76 10.17 -19.00
N ILE A 52 -21.34 10.04 -17.75
CA ILE A 52 -21.20 11.16 -16.81
C ILE A 52 -20.21 12.19 -17.37
N LEU A 53 -19.03 11.76 -17.83
CA LEU A 53 -18.03 12.66 -18.43
C LEU A 53 -18.57 13.39 -19.68
N SER A 54 -19.34 12.71 -20.53
CA SER A 54 -19.96 13.32 -21.71
C SER A 54 -21.01 14.38 -21.35
N ARG A 55 -21.68 14.21 -20.19
CA ARG A 55 -22.65 15.18 -19.66
C ARG A 55 -21.95 16.35 -18.96
N ILE A 56 -20.81 16.13 -18.31
CA ILE A 56 -20.00 17.18 -17.69
C ILE A 56 -19.59 18.25 -18.71
N ARG A 57 -19.30 17.88 -19.97
CA ARG A 57 -19.02 18.84 -21.05
C ARG A 57 -20.17 19.81 -21.34
N LYS A 58 -21.40 19.46 -20.96
CA LYS A 58 -22.58 20.33 -21.11
C LYS A 58 -22.75 21.32 -19.96
N PHE A 59 -22.05 21.11 -18.84
CA PHE A 59 -22.01 22.09 -17.77
C PHE A 59 -20.94 23.13 -18.09
N ALA A 60 -21.31 24.41 -18.02
CA ALA A 60 -20.35 25.50 -18.05
C ALA A 60 -19.50 25.46 -16.76
N LEU A 61 -18.45 24.64 -16.79
CA LEU A 61 -17.47 24.56 -15.72
C LEU A 61 -16.57 25.79 -15.75
N ASP A 62 -16.30 26.38 -14.57
CA ASP A 62 -15.36 27.49 -14.47
C ASP A 62 -13.96 27.04 -14.87
N LYS A 63 -13.15 27.98 -15.36
CA LYS A 63 -11.72 27.77 -15.62
C LYS A 63 -11.01 27.17 -14.40
N SER A 64 -11.43 27.53 -13.19
CA SER A 64 -10.91 26.98 -11.94
C SER A 64 -11.14 25.47 -11.81
N VAL A 65 -12.29 24.94 -12.24
CA VAL A 65 -12.56 23.49 -12.21
C VAL A 65 -11.65 22.77 -13.20
N TRP A 66 -11.50 23.31 -14.41
CA TRP A 66 -10.59 22.75 -15.41
C TRP A 66 -9.12 22.76 -14.97
N PHE A 67 -8.69 23.80 -14.27
CA PHE A 67 -7.36 23.84 -13.66
C PHE A 67 -7.15 22.66 -12.71
N TRP A 68 -8.08 22.42 -11.77
CA TRP A 68 -7.94 21.33 -10.82
C TRP A 68 -8.08 19.93 -11.46
N ILE A 69 -8.90 19.79 -12.52
CA ILE A 69 -8.92 18.54 -13.31
C ILE A 69 -7.54 18.29 -13.93
N SER A 70 -6.89 19.32 -14.46
CA SER A 70 -5.53 19.19 -14.99
C SER A 70 -4.53 18.82 -13.91
N VAL A 71 -4.60 19.42 -12.71
CA VAL A 71 -3.75 19.05 -11.56
C VAL A 71 -3.94 17.58 -11.19
N PHE A 72 -5.20 17.12 -11.11
CA PHE A 72 -5.52 15.71 -10.87
C PHE A 72 -4.88 14.80 -11.93
N ILE A 73 -5.04 15.11 -13.22
CA ILE A 73 -4.48 14.29 -14.30
C ILE A 73 -2.95 14.32 -14.24
N PHE A 74 -2.32 15.50 -14.24
CA PHE A 74 -0.86 15.63 -14.27
C PHE A 74 -0.18 14.98 -13.07
N SER A 75 -0.77 15.05 -11.88
CA SER A 75 -0.24 14.36 -10.69
C SER A 75 -0.31 12.83 -10.79
N LEU A 76 -1.23 12.29 -11.61
CA LEU A 76 -1.44 10.86 -11.75
C LEU A 76 -0.90 10.25 -13.05
N ILE A 77 -0.50 11.05 -14.06
CA ILE A 77 0.00 10.54 -15.35
C ILE A 77 0.98 9.36 -15.20
N PRO A 78 1.99 9.40 -14.32
CA PRO A 78 2.93 8.28 -14.17
C PRO A 78 2.28 6.99 -13.66
N TYR A 79 1.13 7.08 -13.00
CA TYR A 79 0.51 6.01 -12.24
C TYR A 79 -0.80 5.50 -12.87
N LEU A 80 -1.48 6.30 -13.70
CA LEU A 80 -2.76 5.93 -14.31
C LEU A 80 -2.65 4.67 -15.19
N GLY A 81 -1.52 4.42 -15.82
CA GLY A 81 -1.31 3.20 -16.63
C GLY A 81 -1.05 1.93 -15.82
N LEU A 82 -0.70 2.05 -14.53
CA LEU A 82 -0.28 0.93 -13.70
C LEU A 82 -1.43 -0.03 -13.41
N GLY A 83 -1.11 -1.31 -13.25
CA GLY A 83 -2.08 -2.34 -12.87
C GLY A 83 -2.53 -2.29 -11.41
N ASN A 84 -1.95 -1.40 -10.60
CA ASN A 84 -2.25 -1.24 -9.18
C ASN A 84 -2.60 0.22 -8.84
N ILE A 85 -3.23 0.40 -7.68
CA ILE A 85 -3.48 1.70 -7.05
C ILE A 85 -2.73 1.66 -5.73
N ALA A 86 -2.03 2.74 -5.40
CA ALA A 86 -1.37 2.91 -4.12
C ALA A 86 -1.68 4.29 -3.54
N GLU A 87 -1.84 4.36 -2.22
CA GLU A 87 -2.19 5.58 -1.47
C GLU A 87 -1.20 6.72 -1.72
N ARG A 88 0.10 6.40 -1.74
CA ARG A 88 1.19 7.36 -1.94
C ARG A 88 1.13 8.14 -3.26
N TYR A 89 0.42 7.63 -4.27
CA TYR A 89 0.26 8.32 -5.55
C TYR A 89 -0.88 9.34 -5.51
N GLY A 90 -1.79 9.23 -4.53
CA GLY A 90 -3.03 10.00 -4.47
C GLY A 90 -2.94 11.35 -3.75
N TYR A 91 -1.81 11.73 -3.15
CA TYR A 91 -1.75 12.91 -2.25
C TYR A 91 -2.08 14.24 -2.93
N ILE A 92 -1.51 14.51 -4.12
CA ILE A 92 -1.83 15.74 -4.86
C ILE A 92 -3.18 15.60 -5.58
N ALA A 93 -3.49 14.39 -6.05
CA ALA A 93 -4.77 14.10 -6.70
C ALA A 93 -5.96 14.31 -5.76
N SER A 94 -5.82 13.98 -4.48
CA SER A 94 -6.89 14.09 -3.49
C SER A 94 -7.22 15.53 -3.14
N SER A 95 -6.22 16.41 -3.06
CA SER A 95 -6.47 17.84 -2.88
C SER A 95 -7.20 18.43 -4.09
N ALA A 96 -6.84 18.03 -5.31
CA ALA A 96 -7.55 18.43 -6.52
C ALA A 96 -9.03 17.98 -6.51
N VAL A 97 -9.29 16.72 -6.15
CA VAL A 97 -10.67 16.19 -6.03
C VAL A 97 -11.46 16.94 -4.96
N ALA A 98 -10.87 17.18 -3.79
CA ALA A 98 -11.50 17.92 -2.70
C ALA A 98 -11.86 19.36 -3.13
N THR A 99 -10.94 20.07 -3.78
CA THR A 99 -11.19 21.44 -4.25
C THR A 99 -12.24 21.49 -5.35
N ILE A 100 -12.24 20.54 -6.30
CA ILE A 100 -13.30 20.43 -7.32
C ILE A 100 -14.67 20.25 -6.63
N ALA A 101 -14.76 19.34 -5.66
CA ALA A 101 -15.99 19.09 -4.92
C ALA A 101 -16.50 20.38 -4.25
N VAL A 102 -15.62 21.14 -3.59
CA VAL A 102 -15.98 22.41 -2.95
C VAL A 102 -16.46 23.46 -3.95
N ILE A 103 -15.76 23.64 -5.08
CA ILE A 103 -16.15 24.62 -6.11
C ILE A 103 -17.52 24.28 -6.67
N VAL A 104 -17.75 23.01 -7.03
CA VAL A 104 -19.01 22.56 -7.63
C VAL A 104 -20.16 22.70 -6.62
N LEU A 105 -19.99 22.25 -5.38
CA LEU A 105 -21.01 22.35 -4.34
C LEU A 105 -21.28 23.79 -3.91
N GLY A 106 -20.25 24.63 -3.91
CA GLY A 106 -20.32 26.05 -3.53
C GLY A 106 -21.23 26.87 -4.44
N ARG A 107 -21.43 26.43 -5.70
CA ARG A 107 -22.39 27.02 -6.64
C ARG A 107 -23.84 26.83 -6.21
N PHE A 108 -24.14 25.75 -5.49
CA PHE A 108 -25.50 25.45 -5.03
C PHE A 108 -25.73 25.96 -3.61
N LYS A 109 -24.86 25.59 -2.66
CA LYS A 109 -24.97 25.96 -1.24
C LYS A 109 -23.60 26.06 -0.58
N LYS A 110 -23.10 27.29 -0.37
CA LYS A 110 -21.79 27.57 0.23
C LYS A 110 -21.57 26.86 1.57
N ILE A 111 -22.58 26.87 2.44
CA ILE A 111 -22.51 26.21 3.77
C ILE A 111 -22.28 24.71 3.60
N VAL A 112 -23.03 24.05 2.71
CA VAL A 112 -22.89 22.61 2.44
C VAL A 112 -21.50 22.29 1.90
N ALA A 113 -20.95 23.13 1.01
CA ALA A 113 -19.60 22.95 0.47
C ALA A 113 -18.52 23.04 1.56
N ILE A 114 -18.63 24.02 2.46
CA ILE A 114 -17.71 24.19 3.60
C ILE A 114 -17.82 22.99 4.56
N THR A 115 -19.05 22.57 4.89
CA THR A 115 -19.27 21.39 5.75
C THR A 115 -18.65 20.13 5.14
N ILE A 116 -18.85 19.89 3.85
CA ILE A 116 -18.27 18.72 3.16
C ILE A 116 -16.74 18.81 3.11
N PHE A 117 -16.16 20.00 2.89
CA PHE A 117 -14.72 20.17 2.91
C PHE A 117 -14.11 19.77 4.25
N PHE A 118 -14.64 20.30 5.36
CA PHE A 118 -14.14 19.97 6.69
C PHE A 118 -14.39 18.51 7.07
N LEU A 119 -15.51 17.93 6.62
CA LEU A 119 -15.77 16.50 6.78
C LEU A 119 -14.71 15.65 6.06
N LEU A 120 -14.40 15.96 4.79
CA LEU A 120 -13.37 15.26 4.03
C LEU A 120 -11.99 15.42 4.66
N LEU A 121 -11.65 16.62 5.13
CA LEU A 121 -10.39 16.89 5.82
C LEU A 121 -10.28 16.07 7.10
N TRP A 122 -11.34 16.02 7.91
CA TRP A 122 -11.39 15.22 9.13
C TRP A 122 -11.27 13.71 8.83
N LEU A 123 -11.97 13.20 7.83
CA LEU A 123 -11.86 11.80 7.41
C LEU A 123 -10.43 11.45 6.97
N ASN A 124 -9.81 12.28 6.13
CA ASN A 124 -8.44 12.05 5.67
C ASN A 124 -7.43 12.15 6.83
N TRP A 125 -7.63 13.09 7.76
CA TRP A 125 -6.79 13.22 8.95
C TRP A 125 -6.86 11.98 9.85
N ARG A 126 -8.06 11.44 10.07
CA ARG A 126 -8.25 10.22 10.85
C ARG A 126 -7.55 9.03 10.20
N GLU A 127 -7.69 8.86 8.89
CA GLU A 127 -7.02 7.79 8.15
C GLU A 127 -5.49 7.94 8.18
N LEU A 128 -4.98 9.17 8.10
CA LEU A 128 -3.54 9.43 8.23
C LEU A 128 -2.99 8.92 9.57
N ARG A 129 -3.72 9.14 10.69
CA ARG A 129 -3.32 8.63 12.01
C ARG A 129 -3.29 7.11 12.10
N VAL A 130 -4.25 6.45 11.46
CA VAL A 130 -4.27 4.97 11.40
C VAL A 130 -3.08 4.45 10.61
N VAL A 131 -2.78 5.08 9.47
CA VAL A 131 -1.64 4.71 8.63
C VAL A 131 -0.32 4.98 9.36
N GLU A 132 -0.19 6.12 10.03
CA GLU A 132 0.98 6.49 10.85
C GLU A 132 1.26 5.42 11.92
N SER A 133 0.24 5.02 12.69
CA SER A 133 0.39 3.98 13.72
C SER A 133 0.80 2.62 13.13
N GLN A 134 0.27 2.25 11.96
CA GLN A 134 0.68 1.01 11.27
C GLN A 134 2.13 1.06 10.79
N TRP A 135 2.60 2.23 10.32
CA TRP A 135 4.00 2.43 9.94
C TRP A 135 4.93 2.41 11.14
N GLU A 136 4.52 3.00 12.27
CA GLU A 136 5.27 2.95 13.52
C GLU A 136 5.43 1.51 14.00
N GLU A 137 4.34 0.74 14.06
CA GLU A 137 4.40 -0.69 14.44
C GLU A 137 5.28 -1.51 13.48
N ALA A 138 5.12 -1.33 12.16
CA ALA A 138 5.96 -1.99 11.17
C ALA A 138 7.45 -1.62 11.33
N SER A 139 7.75 -0.38 11.72
CA SER A 139 9.12 0.08 11.94
C SER A 139 9.76 -0.57 13.18
N VAL A 140 8.99 -0.73 14.26
CA VAL A 140 9.46 -1.43 15.47
C VAL A 140 9.76 -2.89 15.16
N ILE A 141 8.89 -3.57 14.41
CA ILE A 141 9.13 -4.95 13.96
C ILE A 141 10.39 -5.03 13.11
N ALA A 142 10.52 -4.15 12.10
CA ALA A 142 11.70 -4.13 11.23
C ALA A 142 12.98 -3.89 12.03
N GLN A 143 12.97 -2.95 12.98
CA GLN A 143 14.10 -2.67 13.86
C GLN A 143 14.47 -3.90 14.70
N ASN A 144 13.50 -4.57 15.32
CA ASN A 144 13.74 -5.78 16.12
C ASN A 144 14.31 -6.94 15.29
N VAL A 145 13.76 -7.13 14.09
CA VAL A 145 14.20 -8.17 13.12
C VAL A 145 15.62 -7.92 12.64
N LEU A 146 16.05 -6.67 12.52
CA LEU A 146 17.41 -6.32 12.11
C LEU A 146 18.38 -6.32 13.29
N GLU A 147 18.08 -5.58 14.36
CA GLU A 147 19.01 -5.39 15.46
C GLU A 147 19.33 -6.67 16.22
N THR A 148 18.33 -7.52 16.46
CA THR A 148 18.52 -8.69 17.34
C THR A 148 19.43 -9.74 16.70
N PRO A 149 19.21 -10.20 15.44
CA PRO A 149 20.17 -11.08 14.79
C PRO A 149 21.56 -10.48 14.69
N ARG A 150 21.67 -9.15 14.47
CA ARG A 150 22.97 -8.48 14.47
C ARG A 150 23.67 -8.57 15.81
N LYS A 151 22.96 -8.34 16.92
CA LYS A 151 23.52 -8.42 18.28
C LYS A 151 23.92 -9.86 18.65
N LEU A 152 23.17 -10.85 18.20
CA LEU A 152 23.38 -12.26 18.59
C LEU A 152 24.43 -12.98 17.73
N TYR A 153 24.46 -12.71 16.43
CA TYR A 153 25.21 -13.52 15.47
C TYR A 153 26.36 -12.78 14.78
N PHE A 154 26.60 -11.49 15.09
CA PHE A 154 27.77 -10.78 14.58
C PHE A 154 28.99 -10.97 15.50
N PRO A 155 30.19 -11.26 14.94
CA PRO A 155 30.47 -11.54 13.54
C PRO A 155 29.95 -12.91 13.10
N LEU A 156 29.52 -12.99 11.85
CA LEU A 156 29.00 -14.25 11.29
C LEU A 156 30.13 -15.29 11.15
N GLY A 157 29.78 -16.54 11.46
CA GLY A 157 30.61 -17.71 11.20
C GLY A 157 30.60 -18.13 9.73
N ASP A 158 31.27 -19.24 9.43
CA ASP A 158 31.28 -19.77 8.06
C ASP A 158 29.93 -20.39 7.70
N ARG A 159 29.33 -19.88 6.61
CA ARG A 159 28.02 -20.31 6.08
C ARG A 159 26.91 -20.28 7.13
N THR A 160 26.67 -19.09 7.71
CA THR A 160 25.56 -18.88 8.64
C THR A 160 24.22 -18.80 7.90
N ASN A 161 23.29 -19.67 8.28
CA ASN A 161 21.89 -19.64 7.85
C ASN A 161 21.03 -19.05 8.98
N LEU A 162 20.21 -18.04 8.66
CA LEU A 162 19.18 -17.51 9.55
C LEU A 162 17.80 -17.88 9.00
N VAL A 163 17.05 -18.67 9.77
CA VAL A 163 15.69 -19.10 9.43
C VAL A 163 14.71 -18.29 10.26
N PHE A 164 13.97 -17.40 9.62
CA PHE A 164 12.98 -16.53 10.24
C PHE A 164 11.60 -17.18 10.17
N VAL A 165 10.96 -17.38 11.32
CA VAL A 165 9.64 -17.99 11.42
C VAL A 165 8.60 -16.93 11.75
N GLY A 166 7.58 -16.81 10.90
CA GLY A 166 6.40 -15.99 11.21
C GLY A 166 6.61 -14.47 11.15
N VAL A 167 7.64 -13.99 10.44
CA VAL A 167 7.80 -12.54 10.21
C VAL A 167 6.65 -12.04 9.34
N PRO A 168 5.85 -11.07 9.81
CA PRO A 168 4.77 -10.53 9.00
C PRO A 168 5.34 -9.76 7.80
N GLU A 169 4.75 -9.95 6.62
CA GLU A 169 5.10 -9.13 5.46
C GLU A 169 4.64 -7.67 5.63
N ARG A 170 3.52 -7.48 6.34
CA ARG A 170 2.88 -6.18 6.55
C ARG A 170 2.21 -6.07 7.91
N VAL A 171 2.12 -4.86 8.43
CA VAL A 171 1.20 -4.46 9.51
C VAL A 171 0.14 -3.54 8.92
N GLY A 172 -1.09 -4.04 8.82
CA GLY A 172 -2.16 -3.31 8.13
C GLY A 172 -1.76 -2.96 6.69
N ARG A 173 -1.50 -1.68 6.42
CA ARG A 173 -1.09 -1.18 5.11
C ARG A 173 0.42 -0.90 4.98
N ALA A 174 1.16 -0.95 6.08
CA ALA A 174 2.61 -0.71 6.10
C ALA A 174 3.37 -2.00 5.77
N TRP A 175 4.35 -1.90 4.88
CA TRP A 175 5.27 -3.01 4.60
C TRP A 175 6.37 -3.03 5.66
N VAL A 176 6.66 -4.20 6.22
CA VAL A 176 7.80 -4.35 7.14
C VAL A 176 9.11 -4.34 6.34
N PHE A 177 9.18 -5.14 5.28
CA PHE A 177 10.33 -5.18 4.35
C PHE A 177 9.86 -5.10 2.89
N PRO A 178 9.72 -3.90 2.30
CA PRO A 178 9.13 -3.73 0.97
C PRO A 178 9.96 -4.37 -0.16
N VAL A 179 11.26 -4.55 0.05
CA VAL A 179 12.20 -5.19 -0.88
C VAL A 179 12.58 -6.62 -0.47
N GLY A 180 12.04 -7.09 0.66
CA GLY A 180 12.31 -8.42 1.21
C GLY A 180 13.29 -8.42 2.38
N LEU A 181 13.07 -9.35 3.32
CA LEU A 181 13.88 -9.51 4.53
C LEU A 181 15.34 -9.88 4.23
N SER A 182 15.56 -10.75 3.24
CA SER A 182 16.92 -11.17 2.86
C SER A 182 17.79 -10.00 2.43
N ASP A 183 17.23 -9.04 1.68
CA ASP A 183 17.94 -7.87 1.19
C ASP A 183 18.28 -6.90 2.34
N ALA A 184 17.32 -6.70 3.26
CA ALA A 184 17.53 -5.87 4.45
C ALA A 184 18.65 -6.42 5.35
N LEU A 185 18.66 -7.74 5.59
CA LEU A 185 19.71 -8.38 6.39
C LEU A 185 21.06 -8.40 5.66
N TYR A 186 21.06 -8.60 4.34
CA TYR A 186 22.27 -8.48 3.53
C TYR A 186 22.92 -7.10 3.71
N HIS A 187 22.16 -6.02 3.56
CA HIS A 187 22.66 -4.66 3.75
C HIS A 187 23.13 -4.36 5.17
N MET A 188 22.52 -5.01 6.16
CA MET A 188 22.89 -4.81 7.56
C MET A 188 24.20 -5.53 7.93
N PHE A 189 24.35 -6.79 7.53
CA PHE A 189 25.54 -7.61 7.82
C PHE A 189 26.69 -7.33 6.84
N ASN A 190 26.35 -6.98 5.60
CA ASN A 190 27.26 -6.80 4.47
C ASN A 190 28.20 -8.01 4.28
N ASP A 191 27.63 -9.22 4.30
CA ASP A 191 28.38 -10.49 4.29
C ASP A 191 27.69 -11.53 3.40
N ASP A 192 28.38 -11.97 2.35
CA ASP A 192 27.89 -12.95 1.38
C ASP A 192 27.75 -14.37 1.95
N ARG A 193 28.34 -14.64 3.13
CA ARG A 193 28.22 -15.93 3.83
C ARG A 193 26.86 -16.12 4.48
N LEU A 194 26.09 -15.03 4.65
CA LEU A 194 24.74 -15.06 5.19
C LEU A 194 23.77 -15.66 4.18
N ARG A 195 22.92 -16.58 4.65
CA ARG A 195 21.75 -17.07 3.92
C ARG A 195 20.51 -16.89 4.78
N VAL A 196 19.49 -16.27 4.21
CA VAL A 196 18.25 -15.94 4.92
C VAL A 196 17.12 -16.78 4.34
N TYR A 197 16.35 -17.41 5.22
CA TYR A 197 15.17 -18.18 4.87
C TYR A 197 13.97 -17.71 5.70
N THR A 198 12.78 -17.83 5.14
CA THR A 198 11.52 -17.51 5.82
C THR A 198 10.59 -18.71 5.78
N THR A 199 9.98 -19.08 6.91
CA THR A 199 8.97 -20.16 6.98
C THR A 199 7.71 -19.70 7.70
N GLY A 200 6.58 -20.37 7.39
CA GLY A 200 5.29 -20.03 8.00
C GLY A 200 5.13 -20.60 9.40
N THR A 201 5.79 -21.72 9.70
CA THR A 201 5.67 -22.40 11.00
C THR A 201 7.02 -22.79 11.60
N LYS A 202 7.05 -22.96 12.93
CA LYS A 202 8.21 -23.46 13.68
C LYS A 202 8.66 -24.84 13.16
N ASN A 203 7.71 -25.73 12.90
CA ASN A 203 8.00 -27.09 12.43
C ASN A 203 8.65 -27.10 11.04
N GLU A 204 8.22 -26.21 10.14
CA GLU A 204 8.88 -26.02 8.85
C GLU A 204 10.30 -25.51 9.01
N GLY A 205 10.52 -24.55 9.92
CA GLY A 205 11.86 -24.04 10.22
C GLY A 205 12.80 -25.12 10.75
N ILE A 206 12.32 -25.98 11.65
CA ILE A 206 13.09 -27.13 12.18
C ILE A 206 13.39 -28.16 11.08
N ARG A 207 12.44 -28.44 10.18
CA ARG A 207 12.67 -29.32 9.03
C ARG A 207 13.74 -28.73 8.11
N LEU A 208 13.62 -27.45 7.78
CA LEU A 208 14.59 -26.76 6.93
C LEU A 208 16.00 -26.76 7.55
N LYS A 209 16.11 -26.58 8.87
CA LYS A 209 17.40 -26.68 9.58
C LYS A 209 18.11 -28.02 9.36
N LYS A 210 17.37 -29.13 9.19
CA LYS A 210 17.96 -30.45 8.92
C LYS A 210 18.51 -30.60 7.51
N ASP A 211 17.95 -29.87 6.56
CA ASP A 211 18.31 -29.94 5.14
C ASP A 211 19.44 -28.96 4.78
N LEU A 212 19.69 -27.95 5.62
CA LEU A 212 20.71 -26.93 5.40
C LEU A 212 22.08 -27.34 5.92
N SER A 213 23.12 -27.15 5.11
CA SER A 213 24.51 -27.25 5.55
C SER A 213 24.97 -25.95 6.21
N GLY A 214 25.75 -26.04 7.29
CA GLY A 214 26.33 -24.88 7.99
C GLY A 214 25.66 -24.58 9.33
N VAL A 215 26.07 -23.49 9.97
CA VAL A 215 25.50 -23.08 11.27
C VAL A 215 24.13 -22.44 11.02
N THR A 216 23.07 -23.07 11.51
CA THR A 216 21.70 -22.63 11.26
C THR A 216 21.01 -22.20 12.55
N HIS A 217 20.61 -20.94 12.61
CA HIS A 217 19.84 -20.36 13.72
C HIS A 217 18.39 -20.18 13.32
N ILE A 218 17.46 -20.60 14.19
CA ILE A 218 16.03 -20.41 13.99
C ILE A 218 15.57 -19.26 14.88
N VAL A 219 15.12 -18.19 14.24
CA VAL A 219 14.64 -16.96 14.87
C VAL A 219 13.12 -16.97 14.78
N VAL A 220 12.45 -17.19 15.91
CA VAL A 220 10.99 -17.19 15.98
C VAL A 220 10.49 -15.86 16.49
N PHE A 221 9.53 -15.28 15.77
CA PHE A 221 8.78 -14.12 16.22
C PHE A 221 7.52 -14.61 16.91
N ASP A 222 7.40 -14.29 18.20
CA ASP A 222 6.15 -14.51 18.91
C ASP A 222 5.12 -13.43 18.53
N LYS A 223 3.92 -13.49 19.12
CA LYS A 223 2.84 -12.53 18.86
C LYS A 223 3.16 -11.10 19.33
N ASN A 224 4.19 -10.92 20.16
CA ASN A 224 4.69 -9.63 20.62
C ASN A 224 5.92 -9.18 19.83
N TYR A 225 6.29 -9.92 18.78
CA TYR A 225 7.49 -9.72 17.97
C TYR A 225 8.79 -9.83 18.77
N GLU A 226 8.75 -10.53 19.91
CA GLU A 226 9.94 -10.91 20.65
C GLU A 226 10.61 -12.09 19.95
N ILE A 227 11.94 -12.04 19.90
CA ILE A 227 12.76 -13.06 19.26
C ILE A 227 13.09 -14.12 20.30
N ALA A 228 12.58 -15.32 20.08
CA ALA A 228 13.02 -16.52 20.78
C ALA A 228 13.88 -17.36 19.84
N GLU A 229 15.13 -17.62 20.23
CA GLU A 229 15.93 -18.65 19.58
C GLU A 229 15.47 -20.03 20.07
N ILE A 230 15.22 -20.94 19.13
CA ILE A 230 14.97 -22.34 19.48
C ILE A 230 16.32 -23.05 19.57
N PHE A 231 16.77 -23.26 20.79
CA PHE A 231 17.88 -24.16 21.09
C PHE A 231 17.36 -25.61 21.10
N GLU A 232 17.25 -26.22 19.92
CA GLU A 232 17.12 -27.68 19.74
C GLU A 232 18.30 -28.22 18.91
#